data_AF-A0A6J6LWC7-F1
#
_entry.id   AF-A0A6J6LWC7-F1
#
_cell.length_a   1.000
_cell.length_b   1.000
_cell.length_c   1.000
_cell.angle_alpha   90.00
_cell.angle_beta   90.00
_cell.angle_gamma   90.00
#
_symmetry.space_group_name_H-M   'P 1'
#
loop_
_entity.id
_entity.type
_entity.pdbx_description
1 polymer ?
#
loop_
_entity_poly.entity_id
_entity_poly.type
_entity_poly.pdbx_seq_one_letter_code
_entity_poly.pdbx_strand_id
1 'polypeptide(L)'
;MTARDADGAVRACLALEQAIHDWSADTLQGDIADKARAAVRSMISALGDAAIGGVRNPRDVVAPYVEAMLAIRATVRAEKRYDLSDVIRDAFVNIGIEVRDTATGVEWDL
;
A
#
# COMPACT_ATOMS: atom_id res chain seq x y z
N MET A 1 0.24 -3.52 -11.81
CA MET A 1 0.37 -2.92 -10.47
C MET A 1 1.80 -2.42 -10.35
N THR A 2 2.04 -1.11 -10.51
CA THR A 2 3.40 -0.56 -10.42
C THR A 2 3.80 -0.64 -8.95
N ALA A 3 4.72 -1.55 -8.62
CA ALA A 3 5.30 -1.61 -7.29
C ALA A 3 5.77 -0.19 -6.93
N ARG A 4 5.31 0.33 -5.79
CA ARG A 4 5.78 1.63 -5.31
C ARG A 4 7.30 1.49 -5.09
N ASP A 5 8.08 2.16 -5.93
CA ASP A 5 9.54 2.01 -6.03
C ASP A 5 10.20 2.90 -4.97
N ALA A 6 10.47 2.32 -3.79
CA ALA A 6 11.15 3.00 -2.70
C ALA A 6 12.52 3.52 -3.15
N ASP A 7 13.26 2.71 -3.92
CA ASP A 7 14.57 3.09 -4.45
C ASP A 7 14.44 4.24 -5.45
N GLY A 8 13.37 4.25 -6.25
CA GLY A 8 13.00 5.35 -7.14
C GLY A 8 12.69 6.64 -6.39
N ALA A 9 11.98 6.54 -5.27
CA ALA A 9 11.69 7.68 -4.42
C ALA A 9 12.97 8.24 -3.78
N VAL A 10 13.88 7.38 -3.29
CA VAL A 10 15.20 7.79 -2.76
C VAL A 10 16.01 8.51 -3.84
N ARG A 11 16.09 7.93 -5.04
CA ARG A 11 16.80 8.52 -6.18
C ARG A 11 16.25 9.91 -6.53
N ALA A 12 14.93 10.07 -6.52
CA ALA A 12 14.29 11.37 -6.76
C ALA A 12 14.62 12.39 -5.65
N CYS A 13 14.65 11.98 -4.38
CA CYS A 13 15.06 12.85 -3.27
C CYS A 13 16.50 13.35 -3.44
N LEU A 14 17.43 12.43 -3.71
CA LEU A 14 18.85 12.75 -3.87
C LEU A 14 19.09 13.63 -5.10
N ALA A 15 18.37 13.39 -6.20
CA ALA A 15 18.45 14.23 -7.39
C ALA A 15 17.95 15.66 -7.12
N LEU A 16 16.87 15.81 -6.34
CA LEU A 16 16.38 17.12 -5.91
C LEU A 16 17.40 17.84 -5.01
N GLU A 17 17.99 17.13 -4.04
CA GLU A 17 19.02 17.68 -3.16
C GLU A 17 20.24 18.17 -3.95
N GLN A 18 20.72 17.38 -4.92
CA GLN A 18 21.84 17.76 -5.78
C GLN A 18 21.51 19.01 -6.62
N ALA A 19 20.32 19.07 -7.22
CA ALA A 19 19.90 20.23 -8.01
C ALA A 19 19.80 21.52 -7.16
N ILE A 20 19.37 21.41 -5.89
CA ILE A 20 19.35 22.53 -4.95
C ILE A 20 20.76 23.00 -4.62
N HIS A 21 21.67 22.06 -4.36
CA HIS A 21 23.07 22.36 -4.07
C HIS A 21 23.74 23.09 -5.25
N ASP A 22 23.60 22.54 -6.46
CA ASP A 22 24.21 23.09 -7.67
C ASP A 22 23.68 24.49 -7.99
N TRP A 23 22.38 24.74 -7.79
CA TRP A 23 21.78 26.06 -7.97
C TRP A 23 22.20 27.07 -6.90
N SER A 24 22.33 26.63 -5.63
CA SER A 24 22.74 27.49 -4.52
C SER A 24 24.18 27.98 -4.63
N ALA A 25 25.03 27.24 -5.35
CA ALA A 25 26.40 27.62 -5.61
C ALA A 25 26.53 28.80 -6.59
N ASP A 26 25.51 29.05 -7.42
CA ASP A 26 25.54 30.03 -8.52
C ASP A 26 24.65 31.26 -8.28
N THR A 27 23.68 31.18 -7.36
CA THR A 27 22.69 32.25 -7.13
C THR A 27 22.31 32.39 -5.66
N LEU A 28 22.90 33.37 -4.97
CA LEU A 28 22.64 33.65 -3.55
C LEU A 28 21.63 34.82 -3.36
N GLN A 29 20.42 34.72 -3.89
CA GLN A 29 19.33 35.65 -3.55
C GLN A 29 17.95 34.96 -3.47
N GLY A 30 17.27 35.08 -2.32
CA GLY A 30 15.85 34.75 -2.14
C GLY A 30 15.51 33.61 -1.16
N ASP A 31 14.21 33.39 -0.93
CA ASP A 31 13.64 32.38 -0.01
C ASP A 31 13.54 30.96 -0.62
N ILE A 32 14.06 30.79 -1.84
CA ILE A 32 13.96 29.57 -2.64
C ILE A 32 14.74 28.42 -1.99
N ALA A 33 15.92 28.70 -1.41
CA ALA A 33 16.72 27.70 -0.72
C ALA A 33 16.00 27.08 0.48
N ASP A 34 15.23 27.89 1.22
CA ASP A 34 14.45 27.42 2.36
C ASP A 34 13.27 26.55 1.92
N LYS A 35 12.56 26.95 0.87
CA LYS A 35 11.48 26.16 0.25
C LYS A 35 11.99 24.82 -0.27
N ALA A 36 13.17 24.82 -0.90
CA ALA A 36 13.74 23.62 -1.46
C ALA A 36 14.21 22.64 -0.37
N ARG A 37 14.82 23.15 0.70
CA ARG A 37 15.16 22.36 1.90
C ARG A 37 13.91 21.78 2.58
N ALA A 38 12.82 22.54 2.64
CA ALA A 38 11.55 22.05 3.17
C ALA A 38 10.97 20.89 2.35
N ALA A 39 11.05 20.99 1.01
CA ALA A 39 10.61 19.92 0.11
C ALA A 39 11.42 18.62 0.31
N VAL A 40 12.75 18.71 0.36
CA VAL A 40 13.62 17.54 0.62
C VAL A 40 13.30 16.89 1.96
N ARG A 41 13.12 17.67 3.03
CA ARG A 41 12.72 17.14 4.35
C ARG A 41 11.38 16.42 4.30
N SER A 42 10.40 16.96 3.59
CA SER A 42 9.10 16.30 3.44
C SER A 42 9.21 14.97 2.72
N MET A 43 10.05 14.87 1.69
CA MET A 43 10.26 13.62 0.96
C MET A 43 11.02 12.58 1.80
N ILE A 44 12.02 13.00 2.57
CA ILE A 44 12.74 12.12 3.52
C ILE A 44 11.78 11.57 4.58
N SER A 45 10.91 12.42 5.15
CA SER A 45 9.90 11.95 6.13
C SER A 45 8.96 10.93 5.51
N ALA A 46 8.43 11.20 4.31
CA ALA A 46 7.55 10.27 3.60
C ALA A 46 8.24 8.93 3.28
N LEU A 47 9.54 8.96 2.98
CA LEU A 47 10.33 7.76 2.77
C LEU A 47 10.57 6.99 4.09
N GLY A 48 10.81 7.70 5.19
CA GLY A 48 10.89 7.11 6.53
C GLY A 48 9.60 6.40 6.93
N ASP A 49 8.45 7.02 6.68
CA ASP A 49 7.13 6.42 6.91
C ASP A 49 6.94 5.15 6.05
N ALA A 50 7.35 5.22 4.78
CA ALA A 50 7.30 4.08 3.86
C ALA A 50 8.25 2.94 4.26
N ALA A 51 9.41 3.25 4.84
CA ALA A 51 10.37 2.27 5.34
C ALA A 51 9.89 1.57 6.62
N ILE A 52 9.20 2.29 7.51
CA ILE A 52 8.62 1.73 8.75
C ILE A 52 7.37 0.90 8.44
N GLY A 53 6.47 1.39 7.58
CA GLY A 53 5.21 0.71 7.23
C GLY A 53 5.35 -0.39 6.17
N GLY A 54 6.47 -0.41 5.44
CA GLY A 54 6.66 -1.26 4.27
C GLY A 54 5.88 -0.75 3.06
N VAL A 55 6.50 -0.81 1.88
CA VAL A 55 5.90 -0.32 0.62
C VAL A 55 4.95 -1.35 -0.03
N ARG A 56 4.65 -2.43 0.69
CA ARG A 56 3.79 -3.51 0.22
C ARG A 56 2.34 -3.04 0.19
N ASN A 57 1.62 -3.43 -0.87
CA ASN A 57 0.18 -3.25 -0.91
C ASN A 57 -0.44 -4.07 0.24
N PRO A 58 -1.24 -3.47 1.14
CA PRO A 58 -1.92 -4.21 2.21
C PRO A 58 -2.68 -5.42 1.69
N ARG A 59 -3.25 -5.31 0.48
CA ARG A 59 -3.94 -6.41 -0.21
C ARG A 59 -3.03 -7.61 -0.42
N ASP A 60 -1.79 -7.41 -0.82
CA ASP A 60 -0.83 -8.50 -1.09
C ASP A 60 -0.43 -9.24 0.20
N VAL A 61 -0.47 -8.56 1.34
CA VAL A 61 -0.15 -9.15 2.64
C VAL A 61 -1.29 -10.04 3.12
N VAL A 62 -2.53 -9.59 2.97
CA VAL A 62 -3.70 -10.33 3.46
C VAL A 62 -4.22 -11.38 2.47
N ALA A 63 -3.94 -11.21 1.17
CA ALA A 63 -4.48 -12.05 0.10
C ALA A 63 -4.34 -13.57 0.34
N PRO A 64 -3.17 -14.11 0.74
CA PRO A 64 -3.04 -15.56 0.95
C PRO A 64 -3.97 -16.10 2.05
N TYR A 65 -4.22 -15.30 3.09
CA TYR A 65 -5.10 -15.68 4.18
C TYR A 65 -6.57 -15.57 3.79
N VAL A 66 -6.93 -14.51 3.06
CA VAL A 66 -8.28 -14.31 2.52
C VAL A 66 -8.64 -15.43 1.55
N GLU A 67 -7.74 -15.75 0.61
CA GLU A 67 -7.93 -16.81 -0.37
C GLU A 67 -8.07 -18.20 0.28
N ALA A 68 -7.24 -18.51 1.29
CA ALA A 68 -7.35 -19.76 2.04
C ALA A 68 -8.71 -19.88 2.76
N MET A 69 -9.18 -18.79 3.38
CA MET A 69 -10.46 -18.77 4.07
C MET A 69 -11.65 -18.83 3.11
N LEU A 70 -11.55 -18.20 1.92
CA LEU A 70 -12.54 -18.34 0.85
C LEU A 70 -12.62 -19.77 0.31
N ALA A 71 -11.48 -20.47 0.20
CA ALA A 71 -11.46 -21.88 -0.16
C ALA A 71 -12.18 -22.75 0.88
N ILE A 72 -11.96 -22.51 2.18
CA ILE A 72 -12.67 -23.21 3.25
C ILE A 72 -14.18 -22.92 3.17
N ARG A 73 -14.58 -21.66 2.97
CA ARG A 73 -15.99 -21.28 2.79
C ARG A 73 -16.63 -22.04 1.63
N ALA A 74 -15.91 -22.22 0.51
CA ALA A 74 -16.40 -23.00 -0.63
C ALA A 74 -16.59 -24.48 -0.29
N THR A 75 -15.64 -25.12 0.41
CA THR A 75 -15.75 -26.51 0.87
C THR A 75 -16.95 -26.70 1.79
N VAL A 76 -17.10 -25.83 2.79
CA VAL A 76 -18.20 -25.85 3.76
C VAL A 76 -19.56 -25.68 3.06
N ARG A 77 -19.64 -24.81 2.05
CA ARG A 77 -20.85 -24.63 1.24
C ARG A 77 -21.17 -25.87 0.40
N ALA A 78 -20.17 -26.54 -0.16
CA ALA A 78 -20.34 -27.79 -0.90
C ALA A 78 -20.87 -28.92 -0.02
N GLU A 79 -20.46 -28.96 1.25
CA GLU A 79 -20.98 -29.88 2.27
C GLU A 79 -22.36 -29.47 2.82
N LYS A 80 -22.96 -28.40 2.30
CA LYS A 80 -24.25 -27.83 2.75
C LYS A 80 -24.26 -27.36 4.21
N ARG A 81 -23.08 -27.08 4.77
CA ARG A 81 -22.91 -26.50 6.11
C ARG A 81 -23.04 -24.99 6.09
N TYR A 82 -24.25 -24.51 5.77
CA TYR A 82 -24.49 -23.07 5.57
C TYR A 82 -24.25 -22.24 6.82
N ASP A 83 -24.46 -22.82 8.00
CA ASP A 83 -24.13 -22.22 9.30
C ASP A 83 -22.67 -21.77 9.39
N LEU A 84 -21.73 -22.65 9.05
CA LEU A 84 -20.31 -22.32 9.06
C LEU A 84 -19.91 -21.39 7.92
N SER A 85 -20.54 -21.54 6.75
CA SER A 85 -20.29 -20.64 5.62
C SER A 85 -20.66 -19.19 5.97
N ASP A 86 -21.73 -19.01 6.75
CA ASP A 86 -22.17 -17.69 7.22
C ASP A 86 -21.23 -17.12 8.28
N VAL A 87 -20.75 -17.95 9.23
CA VAL A 87 -19.73 -17.52 10.21
C VAL A 87 -18.48 -16.95 9.50
N ILE A 88 -18.01 -17.60 8.43
CA ILE A 88 -16.85 -17.12 7.67
C ILE A 88 -17.16 -15.80 6.95
N ARG A 89 -18.35 -15.67 6.33
CA ARG A 89 -18.78 -14.43 5.69
C ARG A 89 -18.82 -13.28 6.70
N ASP A 90 -19.43 -13.51 7.85
CA ASP A 90 -19.61 -12.49 8.87
C ASP A 90 -18.27 -12.08 9.50
N ALA A 91 -17.32 -13.02 9.60
CA ALA A 91 -15.94 -12.72 10.00
C ALA A 91 -15.24 -11.77 9.01
N PHE A 92 -15.42 -11.96 7.69
CA PHE A 92 -14.88 -11.03 6.69
C PHE A 92 -15.48 -9.63 6.81
N VAL A 93 -16.81 -9.54 6.94
CA VAL A 93 -17.51 -8.25 7.13
C VAL A 93 -17.00 -7.53 8.37
N ASN A 94 -16.78 -8.26 9.48
CA ASN A 94 -16.31 -7.67 10.73
C ASN A 94 -14.88 -7.10 10.66
N ILE A 95 -14.05 -7.59 9.73
CA ILE A 95 -12.69 -7.07 9.49
C ILE A 95 -12.63 -6.13 8.29
N GLY A 96 -13.77 -5.71 7.75
CA GLY A 96 -13.86 -4.76 6.64
C GLY A 96 -13.61 -5.35 5.25
N ILE A 97 -13.56 -6.68 5.13
CA ILE A 97 -13.37 -7.34 3.84
C ILE A 97 -14.72 -7.59 3.19
N GLU A 98 -14.98 -6.94 2.05
CA GLU A 98 -16.16 -7.20 1.24
C GLU A 98 -15.92 -8.38 0.31
N VAL A 99 -16.86 -9.33 0.27
CA VAL A 99 -16.78 -10.51 -0.59
C VAL A 99 -17.99 -10.53 -1.52
N ARG A 100 -17.74 -10.64 -2.83
CA ARG A 100 -18.74 -10.70 -3.89
C ARG A 100 -18.58 -11.99 -4.67
N ASP A 101 -19.58 -12.85 -4.60
CA ASP A 101 -19.65 -14.04 -5.45
C ASP A 101 -20.05 -13.59 -6.88
N THR A 102 -19.26 -13.93 -7.90
CA THR A 102 -19.53 -13.65 -9.32
C THR A 102 -19.62 -14.96 -10.11
N ALA A 103 -20.09 -14.89 -11.36
CA ALA A 103 -20.18 -16.06 -12.23
C ALA A 103 -18.81 -16.66 -12.59
N THR A 104 -17.73 -15.87 -12.47
CA THR A 104 -16.36 -16.26 -12.83
C THR A 104 -15.50 -16.63 -11.62
N GLY A 105 -16.01 -16.41 -10.39
CA GLY A 105 -15.28 -16.71 -9.17
C GLY A 105 -15.71 -15.82 -8.02
N VAL A 106 -14.94 -15.84 -6.93
CA VAL A 106 -15.16 -14.94 -5.80
C VAL A 106 -14.22 -13.75 -5.95
N GLU A 107 -14.79 -12.55 -5.93
CA GLU A 107 -14.06 -11.29 -5.85
C GLU A 107 -14.14 -10.74 -4.42
N TRP A 108 -13.10 -10.04 -3.98
CA TRP A 108 -13.09 -9.42 -2.65
C TRP A 108 -12.33 -8.09 -2.66
N ASP A 109 -12.64 -7.19 -1.72
CA ASP A 109 -11.95 -5.90 -1.54
C ASP A 109 -11.72 -5.54 -0.07
N LEU A 110 -10.78 -4.61 0.16
CA LEU A 110 -10.39 -4.05 1.46
C LEU A 110 -11.03 -2.69 1.74
#